data_AF-A0A3D4BAE2-F1
#
_entry.id   AF-A0A3D4BAE2-F1
#
_cell.length_a   1.000
_cell.length_b   1.000
_cell.length_c   1.000
_cell.angle_alpha   90.00
_cell.angle_beta   90.00
_cell.angle_gamma   90.00
#
_symmetry.space_group_name_H-M   'P 1'
#
loop_
_entity.id
_entity.type
_entity.pdbx_description
1 polymer ?
#
loop_
_entity_poly.entity_id
_entity_poly.type
_entity_poly.pdbx_seq_one_letter_code
_entity_poly.pdbx_strand_id
1 'polypeptide(L)'
;GTTTLAFKIRDWVKAKKGIDFGSVHDHWKIPDVVVHTPDELTEQETQQFLALSTRVKEAYMRHNLYYHTPHGIRKEDQLIIGHYIEDTIYANLYYNYGGPGQAGFRTAHSKTIEEIVMKLAPETVLILVKASPEAIRKRMLDKPHKYPVVREKDIETVLQAFESSFQASQISNKISIDTTRFSPDESLVEFAKKIRAFS
;
A
#
# COMPACT_ATOMS: atom_id res chain seq x y z
N GLY A 1 3.74 10.29 1.02
CA GLY A 1 3.01 10.82 -0.15
C GLY A 1 1.68 10.11 -0.37
N THR A 2 1.70 8.78 -0.36
CA THR A 2 0.52 7.91 -0.52
C THR A 2 -0.61 8.21 0.45
N THR A 3 -0.35 8.23 1.76
CA THR A 3 -1.36 8.51 2.80
C THR A 3 -2.07 9.84 2.54
N THR A 4 -1.31 10.93 2.39
CA THR A 4 -1.89 12.27 2.12
C THR A 4 -2.75 12.30 0.86
N LEU A 5 -2.30 11.67 -0.23
CA LEU A 5 -3.06 11.62 -1.47
C LEU A 5 -4.33 10.77 -1.33
N ALA A 6 -4.26 9.61 -0.66
CA ALA A 6 -5.40 8.74 -0.41
C ALA A 6 -6.50 9.46 0.38
N PHE A 7 -6.15 10.15 1.47
CA PHE A 7 -7.11 10.94 2.24
C PHE A 7 -7.74 12.06 1.39
N LYS A 8 -6.94 12.76 0.57
CA LYS A 8 -7.47 13.76 -0.36
C LYS A 8 -8.42 13.16 -1.41
N ILE A 9 -8.10 11.98 -1.95
CA ILE A 9 -8.98 11.26 -2.89
C ILE A 9 -10.29 10.89 -2.18
N ARG A 10 -10.23 10.32 -0.98
CA ARG A 10 -11.41 9.97 -0.18
C ARG A 10 -12.32 11.16 0.01
N ASP A 11 -11.78 12.27 0.51
CA ASP A 11 -12.56 13.46 0.82
C ASP A 11 -13.14 14.10 -0.46
N TRP A 12 -12.37 14.10 -1.56
CA TRP A 12 -12.83 14.59 -2.86
C TRP A 12 -13.96 13.74 -3.46
N VAL A 13 -13.83 12.41 -3.44
CA VAL A 13 -14.88 11.49 -3.92
C VAL A 13 -16.14 11.63 -3.08
N LYS A 14 -16.02 11.70 -1.76
CA LYS A 14 -17.15 11.93 -0.86
C LYS A 14 -17.88 13.23 -1.18
N ALA A 15 -17.14 14.32 -1.37
CA ALA A 15 -17.73 15.61 -1.72
C ALA A 15 -18.37 15.64 -3.12
N LYS A 16 -17.83 14.90 -4.10
CA LYS A 16 -18.31 14.93 -5.49
C LYS A 16 -19.38 13.91 -5.83
N LYS A 17 -19.33 12.72 -5.23
CA LYS A 17 -20.19 11.58 -5.57
C LYS A 17 -21.03 11.09 -4.39
N GLY A 18 -20.80 11.60 -3.18
CA GLY A 18 -21.47 11.09 -1.97
C GLY A 18 -21.01 9.70 -1.53
N ILE A 19 -19.97 9.15 -2.17
CA ILE A 19 -19.40 7.84 -1.86
C ILE A 19 -18.44 7.99 -0.69
N ASP A 20 -18.68 7.24 0.39
CA ASP A 20 -17.78 7.18 1.53
C ASP A 20 -17.04 5.84 1.53
N PHE A 21 -15.72 5.89 1.31
CA PHE A 21 -14.86 4.70 1.40
C PHE A 21 -14.72 4.18 2.84
N GLY A 22 -15.20 4.91 3.84
CA GLY A 22 -15.00 4.59 5.25
C GLY A 22 -13.53 4.71 5.65
N SER A 23 -12.97 3.61 6.15
CA SER A 23 -11.55 3.54 6.54
C SER A 23 -10.63 3.44 5.33
N VAL A 24 -9.52 4.17 5.36
CA VAL A 24 -8.38 3.92 4.46
C VAL A 24 -7.56 2.79 5.07
N HIS A 25 -7.34 1.71 4.33
CA HIS A 25 -6.59 0.55 4.82
C HIS A 25 -5.13 0.59 4.33
N ASP A 26 -4.16 0.77 5.23
CA ASP A 26 -2.74 1.00 4.91
C ASP A 26 -1.74 0.24 5.82
N HIS A 27 -2.25 -0.66 6.64
CA HIS A 27 -1.54 -1.34 7.73
C HIS A 27 -0.84 -2.64 7.30
N TRP A 28 -0.03 -2.56 6.23
CA TRP A 28 0.75 -3.69 5.67
C TRP A 28 2.26 -3.54 5.86
N LYS A 29 2.67 -2.67 6.77
CA LYS A 29 4.07 -2.31 7.01
C LYS A 29 4.43 -2.63 8.44
N ILE A 30 5.49 -3.39 8.67
CA ILE A 30 5.99 -3.58 10.04
C ILE A 30 6.83 -2.36 10.43
N PRO A 31 6.55 -1.70 11.58
CA PRO A 31 5.62 -2.08 12.64
C PRO A 31 4.18 -1.49 12.57
N ASP A 32 3.90 -0.61 11.62
CA ASP A 32 2.58 0.00 11.38
C ASP A 32 1.54 -1.00 10.83
N VAL A 33 1.15 -1.97 11.67
CA VAL A 33 0.34 -3.14 11.29
C VAL A 33 -1.07 -3.15 11.86
N VAL A 34 -1.41 -2.20 12.73
CA VAL A 34 -2.71 -2.09 13.39
C VAL A 34 -3.42 -0.84 12.91
N VAL A 35 -4.65 -1.00 12.45
CA VAL A 35 -5.62 0.09 12.27
C VAL A 35 -6.99 -0.42 12.72
N HIS A 36 -7.92 0.50 13.03
CA HIS A 36 -9.26 0.28 13.62
C HIS A 36 -9.40 0.47 15.14
N THR A 37 -8.35 0.94 15.82
CA THR A 37 -8.44 1.48 17.19
C THR A 37 -8.26 2.99 17.16
N PRO A 38 -8.84 3.74 18.11
CA PRO A 38 -8.65 5.19 18.19
C PRO A 38 -7.17 5.58 18.43
N ASP A 39 -6.38 4.66 18.98
CA ASP A 39 -4.98 4.87 19.32
C ASP A 39 -4.05 3.96 18.50
N GLU A 40 -2.89 4.50 18.11
CA GLU A 40 -1.75 3.74 17.60
C GLU A 40 -1.18 2.82 18.70
N LEU A 41 -0.41 1.79 18.31
CA LEU A 41 0.32 0.99 19.29
C LEU A 41 1.23 1.88 20.14
N THR A 42 1.26 1.63 21.44
CA THR A 42 2.25 2.23 22.33
C THR A 42 3.66 1.81 21.90
N GLU A 43 4.68 2.53 22.38
CA GLU A 43 6.07 2.15 22.16
C GLU A 43 6.34 0.71 22.62
N GLN A 44 5.82 0.34 23.79
CA GLN A 44 6.01 -1.00 24.34
C GLN A 44 5.36 -2.08 23.47
N GLU A 45 4.13 -1.87 23.01
CA GLU A 45 3.43 -2.81 22.12
C GLU A 45 4.11 -2.91 20.74
N THR A 46 4.61 -1.78 20.23
CA THR A 46 5.41 -1.74 19.01
C THR A 46 6.66 -2.60 19.15
N GLN A 47 7.40 -2.45 20.25
CA GLN A 47 8.60 -3.27 20.52
C GLN A 47 8.25 -4.75 20.72
N GLN A 48 7.12 -5.07 21.36
CA GLN A 48 6.64 -6.45 21.47
C GLN A 48 6.33 -7.07 20.10
N PHE A 49 5.66 -6.33 19.21
CA PHE A 49 5.40 -6.77 17.85
C PHE A 49 6.71 -6.97 17.06
N LEU A 50 7.63 -6.02 17.18
CA LEU A 50 8.96 -6.11 16.56
C LEU A 50 9.80 -7.26 17.11
N ALA A 51 9.59 -7.69 18.36
CA ALA A 51 10.26 -8.83 18.95
C ALA A 51 9.70 -10.19 18.49
N LEU A 52 8.54 -10.22 17.82
CA LEU A 52 7.96 -11.46 17.31
C LEU A 52 8.88 -12.16 16.31
N SER A 53 8.86 -13.49 16.34
CA SER A 53 9.58 -14.30 15.37
C SER A 53 9.08 -14.04 13.95
N THR A 54 9.95 -14.23 12.96
CA THR A 54 9.62 -14.12 11.53
C THR A 54 8.36 -14.90 11.15
N ARG A 55 8.19 -16.13 11.66
CA ARG A 55 7.01 -16.96 11.33
C ARG A 55 5.72 -16.39 11.88
N VAL A 56 5.75 -15.77 13.06
CA VAL A 56 4.56 -15.16 13.67
C VAL A 56 4.21 -13.87 12.91
N LYS A 57 5.20 -13.05 12.57
CA LYS A 57 4.99 -11.86 11.71
C LYS A 57 4.42 -12.24 10.36
N GLU A 58 4.98 -13.25 9.69
CA GLU A 58 4.47 -13.75 8.41
C GLU A 58 3.01 -14.18 8.51
N ALA A 59 2.66 -14.97 9.52
CA ALA A 59 1.31 -15.48 9.71
C ALA A 59 0.31 -14.36 10.00
N TYR A 60 0.68 -13.39 10.83
CA TYR A 60 -0.11 -12.19 11.09
C TYR A 60 -0.35 -11.40 9.80
N MET A 61 0.71 -11.09 9.06
CA MET A 61 0.63 -10.32 7.82
C MET A 61 -0.19 -11.05 6.76
N ARG A 62 -0.04 -12.37 6.63
CA ARG A 62 -0.84 -13.19 5.73
C ARG A 62 -2.32 -13.12 6.11
N HIS A 63 -2.66 -13.29 7.39
CA HIS A 63 -4.05 -13.18 7.85
C HIS A 63 -4.62 -11.78 7.54
N ASN A 64 -3.87 -10.73 7.84
CA ASN A 64 -4.27 -9.35 7.56
C ASN A 64 -4.54 -9.11 6.06
N LEU A 65 -3.64 -9.58 5.18
CA LEU A 65 -3.84 -9.49 3.73
C LEU A 65 -5.13 -10.17 3.26
N TYR A 66 -5.38 -11.41 3.70
CA TYR A 66 -6.59 -12.15 3.32
C TYR A 66 -7.87 -11.56 3.93
N TYR A 67 -7.80 -11.01 5.15
CA TYR A 67 -8.94 -10.33 5.78
C TYR A 67 -9.42 -9.12 4.94
N HIS A 68 -8.48 -8.40 4.30
CA HIS A 68 -8.78 -7.29 3.40
C HIS A 68 -8.84 -7.66 1.92
N THR A 69 -8.80 -8.96 1.60
CA THR A 69 -9.09 -9.44 0.25
C THR A 69 -10.61 -9.63 0.10
N PRO A 70 -11.23 -9.20 -1.02
CA PRO A 70 -12.65 -9.42 -1.25
C PRO A 70 -13.04 -10.90 -1.12
N HIS A 71 -14.13 -11.19 -0.42
CA HIS A 71 -14.70 -12.55 -0.28
C HIS A 71 -16.10 -12.68 -0.92
N GLY A 72 -16.58 -11.61 -1.54
CA GLY A 72 -17.78 -11.55 -2.34
C GLY A 72 -17.82 -10.23 -3.11
N ILE A 73 -18.75 -10.13 -4.06
CA ILE A 73 -19.03 -8.86 -4.74
C ILE A 73 -19.61 -7.89 -3.72
N ARG A 74 -19.00 -6.72 -3.58
CA ARG A 74 -19.41 -5.68 -2.64
C ARG A 74 -20.08 -4.53 -3.38
N LYS A 75 -20.92 -3.78 -2.66
CA LYS A 75 -21.50 -2.54 -3.17
C LYS A 75 -20.69 -1.33 -2.76
N GLU A 76 -19.91 -1.48 -1.70
CA GLU A 76 -19.10 -0.42 -1.11
C GLU A 76 -17.74 -0.37 -1.77
N ASP A 77 -17.36 0.83 -2.22
CA ASP A 77 -15.99 1.07 -2.67
C ASP A 77 -15.01 1.07 -1.50
N GLN A 78 -13.78 0.60 -1.73
CA GLN A 78 -12.72 0.61 -0.73
C GLN A 78 -11.52 1.41 -1.22
N LEU A 79 -10.82 2.06 -0.28
CA LEU A 79 -9.54 2.72 -0.55
C LEU A 79 -8.42 2.04 0.23
N ILE A 80 -7.52 1.40 -0.50
CA ILE A 80 -6.45 0.57 0.05
C ILE A 80 -5.09 1.12 -0.41
N ILE A 81 -4.14 1.25 0.51
CA ILE A 81 -2.77 1.68 0.21
C ILE A 81 -1.86 0.46 0.31
N GLY A 82 -1.29 0.01 -0.81
CA GLY A 82 -0.18 -0.94 -0.82
C GLY A 82 -0.53 -2.43 -0.84
N HIS A 83 -1.29 -2.90 0.15
CA HIS A 83 -1.79 -4.28 0.29
C HIS A 83 -0.74 -5.36 -0.06
N TYR A 84 -1.11 -6.37 -0.85
CA TYR A 84 -0.22 -7.48 -1.19
C TYR A 84 1.03 -7.05 -1.96
N ILE A 85 1.00 -5.94 -2.70
CA ILE A 85 2.16 -5.43 -3.45
C ILE A 85 3.23 -4.95 -2.46
N GLU A 86 2.84 -4.10 -1.50
CA GLU A 86 3.76 -3.63 -0.47
C GLU A 86 4.32 -4.78 0.36
N ASP A 87 3.46 -5.69 0.83
CA ASP A 87 3.91 -6.82 1.62
C ASP A 87 4.88 -7.71 0.83
N THR A 88 4.63 -7.98 -0.46
CA THR A 88 5.56 -8.77 -1.28
C THR A 88 6.95 -8.14 -1.36
N ILE A 89 7.01 -6.82 -1.54
CA ILE A 89 8.26 -6.08 -1.67
C ILE A 89 8.98 -6.05 -0.31
N TYR A 90 8.30 -5.65 0.75
CA TYR A 90 8.91 -5.44 2.06
C TYR A 90 9.18 -6.73 2.82
N ALA A 91 8.36 -7.76 2.65
CA ALA A 91 8.58 -9.08 3.25
C ALA A 91 9.98 -9.61 2.89
N ASN A 92 10.26 -9.64 1.59
CA ASN A 92 11.49 -10.16 1.04
C ASN A 92 12.70 -9.28 1.41
N LEU A 93 12.54 -7.95 1.35
CA LEU A 93 13.65 -7.02 1.62
C LEU A 93 13.98 -6.85 3.11
N TYR A 94 12.96 -6.87 3.97
CA TYR A 94 13.10 -6.36 5.34
C TYR A 94 12.59 -7.31 6.43
N TYR A 95 11.66 -8.22 6.14
CA TYR A 95 10.98 -9.00 7.19
C TYR A 95 11.44 -10.46 7.30
N ASN A 96 12.37 -10.86 6.43
CA ASN A 96 12.99 -12.20 6.40
C ASN A 96 11.99 -13.34 6.12
N TYR A 97 10.91 -13.05 5.38
CA TYR A 97 9.97 -14.05 4.87
C TYR A 97 9.53 -13.69 3.46
N GLY A 98 8.82 -14.61 2.79
CA GLY A 98 8.18 -14.32 1.51
C GLY A 98 9.07 -14.46 0.27
N GLY A 99 10.40 -14.54 0.41
CA GLY A 99 11.33 -14.86 -0.66
C GLY A 99 11.34 -16.35 -1.06
N PRO A 100 12.04 -16.72 -2.16
CA PRO A 100 12.20 -18.11 -2.57
C PRO A 100 12.75 -18.99 -1.44
N GLY A 101 12.09 -20.11 -1.15
CA GLY A 101 12.47 -21.03 -0.08
C GLY A 101 12.18 -20.54 1.35
N GLN A 102 11.60 -19.36 1.52
CA GLN A 102 11.19 -18.82 2.82
C GLN A 102 9.73 -19.16 3.15
N ALA A 103 9.36 -19.03 4.43
CA ALA A 103 7.97 -19.16 4.85
C ALA A 103 7.08 -18.12 4.14
N GLY A 104 5.85 -18.52 3.81
CA GLY A 104 4.84 -17.61 3.26
C GLY A 104 5.20 -16.99 1.91
N PHE A 105 5.76 -17.78 0.98
CA PHE A 105 6.24 -17.36 -0.35
C PHE A 105 5.28 -16.37 -1.04
N ARG A 106 5.64 -15.07 -1.04
CA ARG A 106 4.70 -13.98 -1.32
C ARG A 106 4.32 -13.87 -2.79
N THR A 107 5.18 -14.29 -3.70
CA THR A 107 4.84 -14.34 -5.13
C THR A 107 3.60 -15.21 -5.38
N ALA A 108 3.48 -16.37 -4.71
CA ALA A 108 2.31 -17.22 -4.83
C ALA A 108 1.06 -16.60 -4.18
N HIS A 109 1.18 -16.08 -2.95
CA HIS A 109 0.07 -15.47 -2.23
C HIS A 109 -0.49 -14.23 -2.96
N SER A 110 0.38 -13.38 -3.47
CA SER A 110 0.00 -12.16 -4.19
C SER A 110 -0.73 -12.45 -5.49
N LYS A 111 -0.32 -13.49 -6.22
CA LYS A 111 -1.06 -13.96 -7.40
C LYS A 111 -2.47 -14.41 -7.02
N THR A 112 -2.61 -15.23 -5.97
CA THR A 112 -3.94 -15.68 -5.51
C THR A 112 -4.82 -14.51 -5.06
N ILE A 113 -4.26 -13.53 -4.34
CA ILE A 113 -5.01 -12.34 -3.93
C ILE A 113 -5.46 -11.53 -5.14
N GLU A 114 -4.57 -11.26 -6.10
CA GLU A 114 -4.90 -10.51 -7.31
C GLU A 114 -5.96 -11.22 -8.16
N GLU A 115 -5.87 -12.55 -8.31
CA GLU A 115 -6.91 -13.35 -9.00
C GLU A 115 -8.29 -13.19 -8.34
N ILE A 116 -8.34 -13.13 -7.01
CA ILE A 116 -9.59 -12.90 -6.27
C ILE A 116 -10.09 -11.47 -6.50
N VAL A 117 -9.22 -10.46 -6.43
CA VAL A 117 -9.57 -9.06 -6.72
C VAL A 117 -10.12 -8.92 -8.13
N MET A 118 -9.46 -9.49 -9.14
CA MET A 118 -9.91 -9.46 -10.53
C MET A 118 -11.26 -10.16 -10.73
N LYS A 119 -11.56 -11.20 -9.95
CA LYS A 119 -12.83 -11.91 -10.02
C LYS A 119 -13.98 -11.16 -9.35
N LEU A 120 -13.72 -10.50 -8.22
CA LEU A 120 -14.77 -9.98 -7.33
C LEU A 120 -14.90 -8.46 -7.35
N ALA A 121 -13.87 -7.75 -7.81
CA ALA A 121 -13.80 -6.30 -7.96
C ALA A 121 -13.03 -5.93 -9.26
N PRO A 122 -13.47 -6.39 -10.44
CA PRO A 122 -12.78 -6.14 -11.72
C PRO A 122 -12.64 -4.66 -12.08
N GLU A 123 -13.46 -3.78 -11.48
CA GLU A 123 -13.41 -2.33 -11.62
C GLU A 123 -12.24 -1.67 -10.86
N THR A 124 -11.51 -2.42 -10.02
CA THR A 124 -10.39 -1.93 -9.22
C THR A 124 -9.43 -1.09 -10.06
N VAL A 125 -9.14 0.13 -9.59
CA VAL A 125 -8.14 1.01 -10.19
C VAL A 125 -6.85 0.94 -9.38
N LEU A 126 -5.78 0.44 -9.99
CA LEU A 126 -4.44 0.40 -9.41
C LEU A 126 -3.73 1.73 -9.65
N ILE A 127 -3.25 2.36 -8.57
CA ILE A 127 -2.59 3.67 -8.62
C ILE A 127 -1.14 3.53 -8.16
N LEU A 128 -0.19 3.78 -9.06
CA LEU A 128 1.22 3.93 -8.72
C LEU A 128 1.53 5.39 -8.39
N VAL A 129 1.85 5.66 -7.13
CA VAL A 129 2.33 6.97 -6.67
C VAL A 129 3.86 6.93 -6.65
N LYS A 130 4.51 7.74 -7.49
CA LYS A 130 5.96 7.78 -7.62
C LYS A 130 6.55 9.14 -7.25
N ALA A 131 7.85 9.16 -7.00
CA ALA A 131 8.67 10.35 -6.85
C ALA A 131 10.11 10.02 -7.22
N SER A 132 10.90 11.02 -7.65
CA SER A 132 12.34 10.85 -7.89
C SER A 132 13.05 10.40 -6.60
N PRO A 133 14.12 9.59 -6.70
CA PRO A 133 14.94 9.21 -5.54
C PRO A 133 15.42 10.41 -4.71
N GLU A 134 15.82 11.50 -5.36
CA GLU A 134 16.32 12.73 -4.71
C GLU A 134 15.23 13.38 -3.85
N ALA A 135 14.01 13.49 -4.38
CA ALA A 135 12.87 14.01 -3.63
C ALA A 135 12.53 13.12 -2.42
N ILE A 136 12.65 11.80 -2.55
CA ILE A 136 12.42 10.86 -1.43
C ILE A 136 13.48 11.03 -0.36
N ARG A 137 14.77 11.03 -0.73
CA ARG A 137 15.89 11.31 0.20
C ARG A 137 15.67 12.60 0.95
N LYS A 138 15.35 13.69 0.23
CA LYS A 138 15.07 14.98 0.85
C LYS A 138 13.92 14.90 1.86
N ARG A 139 12.81 14.23 1.53
CA ARG A 139 11.66 14.07 2.44
C ARG A 139 12.01 13.24 3.68
N MET A 140 12.81 12.18 3.52
CA MET A 140 13.28 11.36 4.64
C MET A 140 14.15 12.18 5.61
N LEU A 141 14.96 13.11 5.10
CA LEU A 141 15.78 14.02 5.89
C LEU A 141 14.96 15.15 6.54
N ASP A 142 14.09 15.81 5.78
CA ASP A 142 13.29 16.94 6.25
C ASP A 142 12.28 16.54 7.34
N LYS A 143 11.70 15.34 7.22
CA LYS A 143 10.68 14.82 8.14
C LYS A 143 10.89 13.33 8.38
N PRO A 144 11.87 12.96 9.24
CA PRO A 144 12.16 11.55 9.50
C PRO A 144 10.96 10.86 10.15
N HIS A 145 10.62 9.68 9.64
CA HIS A 145 9.66 8.80 10.28
C HIS A 145 10.31 8.10 11.48
N LYS A 146 9.53 7.88 12.54
CA LYS A 146 10.01 7.14 13.73
C LYS A 146 10.41 5.70 13.38
N TYR A 147 9.62 5.05 12.51
CA TYR A 147 9.84 3.69 12.03
C TYR A 147 9.89 3.64 10.50
N PRO A 148 10.98 4.10 9.87
CA PRO A 148 11.09 4.06 8.41
C PRO A 148 11.28 2.61 7.95
N VAL A 149 10.37 2.12 7.10
CA VAL A 149 10.51 0.78 6.49
C VAL A 149 11.64 0.78 5.46
N VAL A 150 11.65 1.77 4.56
CA VAL A 150 12.61 1.87 3.47
C VAL A 150 13.89 2.52 3.97
N ARG A 151 15.02 1.85 3.73
CA ARG A 151 16.35 2.39 4.03
C ARG A 151 16.80 3.28 2.87
N GLU A 152 17.54 4.34 3.17
CA GLU A 152 17.97 5.31 2.15
C GLU A 152 18.76 4.67 1.01
N LYS A 153 19.63 3.70 1.32
CA LYS A 153 20.42 2.95 0.34
C LYS A 153 19.58 2.06 -0.60
N ASP A 154 18.35 1.77 -0.23
CA ASP A 154 17.47 0.84 -0.93
C ASP A 154 16.36 1.58 -1.71
N ILE A 155 16.37 2.92 -1.75
CA ILE A 155 15.32 3.76 -2.38
C ILE A 155 15.11 3.35 -3.84
N GLU A 156 16.15 3.34 -4.66
CA GLU A 156 16.05 2.99 -6.08
C GLU A 156 15.54 1.56 -6.29
N THR A 157 16.04 0.61 -5.50
CA THR A 157 15.60 -0.79 -5.54
C THR A 157 14.11 -0.92 -5.23
N VAL A 158 13.64 -0.23 -4.19
CA VAL A 158 12.22 -0.25 -3.80
C VAL A 158 11.34 0.42 -4.86
N LEU A 159 11.76 1.57 -5.40
CA LEU A 159 11.04 2.24 -6.48
C LEU A 159 10.91 1.34 -7.72
N GLN A 160 12.00 0.69 -8.12
CA GLN A 160 12.00 -0.24 -9.24
C GLN A 160 11.09 -1.45 -8.95
N ALA A 161 11.06 -1.95 -7.71
CA ALA A 161 10.19 -3.06 -7.33
C ALA A 161 8.70 -2.70 -7.42
N PHE A 162 8.31 -1.49 -7.01
CA PHE A 162 6.93 -0.99 -7.17
C PHE A 162 6.56 -0.80 -8.63
N GLU A 163 7.43 -0.17 -9.43
CA GLU A 163 7.17 0.00 -10.87
C GLU A 163 7.03 -1.36 -11.55
N SER A 164 7.94 -2.30 -11.27
CA SER A 164 7.89 -3.66 -11.83
C SER A 164 6.62 -4.40 -11.44
N SER A 165 6.21 -4.32 -10.16
CA SER A 165 4.96 -4.93 -9.69
C SER A 165 3.73 -4.28 -10.32
N PHE A 166 3.72 -2.95 -10.45
CA PHE A 166 2.65 -2.21 -11.11
C PHE A 166 2.53 -2.60 -12.58
N GLN A 167 3.65 -2.73 -13.31
CA GLN A 167 3.63 -3.17 -14.70
C GLN A 167 3.16 -4.63 -14.84
N ALA A 168 3.63 -5.52 -13.96
CA ALA A 168 3.30 -6.95 -13.98
C ALA A 168 1.87 -7.29 -13.51
N SER A 169 1.23 -6.42 -12.73
CA SER A 169 -0.14 -6.60 -12.23
C SER A 169 -1.15 -6.87 -13.35
N GLN A 170 -2.09 -7.79 -13.08
CA GLN A 170 -3.20 -8.12 -14.00
C GLN A 170 -4.34 -7.10 -13.97
N ILE A 171 -4.38 -6.19 -12.99
CA ILE A 171 -5.38 -5.11 -12.92
C ILE A 171 -5.18 -4.18 -14.11
N SER A 172 -6.17 -4.10 -15.01
CA SER A 172 -6.05 -3.31 -16.24
C SER A 172 -6.19 -1.80 -16.02
N ASN A 173 -6.99 -1.39 -15.04
CA ASN A 173 -7.25 0.02 -14.78
C ASN A 173 -6.07 0.60 -14.00
N LYS A 174 -5.12 1.21 -14.71
CA LYS A 174 -3.85 1.67 -14.16
C LYS A 174 -3.69 3.18 -14.27
N ILE A 175 -3.27 3.81 -13.17
CA ILE A 175 -2.93 5.23 -13.09
C ILE A 175 -1.55 5.38 -12.48
N SER A 176 -0.70 6.23 -13.07
CA SER A 176 0.54 6.70 -12.43
C SER A 176 0.42 8.18 -12.09
N ILE A 177 0.85 8.54 -10.87
CA ILE A 177 0.89 9.92 -10.36
C ILE A 177 2.32 10.19 -9.88
N ASP A 178 2.97 11.15 -10.52
CA ASP A 178 4.29 11.60 -10.12
C ASP A 178 4.17 12.76 -9.12
N THR A 179 4.66 12.55 -7.91
CA THR A 179 4.61 13.53 -6.82
C THR A 179 5.95 14.25 -6.63
N THR A 180 6.91 14.11 -7.55
CA THR A 180 8.26 14.68 -7.39
C THR A 180 8.22 16.18 -7.15
N ARG A 181 7.42 16.89 -7.95
CA ARG A 181 7.28 18.35 -7.90
C ARG A 181 5.89 18.81 -7.49
N PHE A 182 4.90 17.94 -7.56
CA PHE A 182 3.52 18.30 -7.25
C PHE A 182 3.28 18.32 -5.75
N SER A 183 2.60 19.37 -5.31
CA SER A 183 1.92 19.42 -4.04
C SER A 183 0.83 18.34 -3.96
N PRO A 184 0.33 18.05 -2.74
CA PRO A 184 -0.81 17.15 -2.57
C PRO A 184 -2.06 17.54 -3.36
N ASP A 185 -2.34 18.84 -3.53
CA ASP A 185 -3.51 19.31 -4.29
C ASP A 185 -3.31 19.17 -5.81
N GLU A 186 -2.12 19.49 -6.32
CA GLU A 186 -1.79 19.23 -7.74
C GLU A 186 -1.84 17.74 -8.07
N SER A 187 -1.39 16.89 -7.14
CA SER A 187 -1.48 15.43 -7.28
C SER A 187 -2.93 14.93 -7.34
N LEU A 188 -3.84 15.53 -6.55
CA LEU A 188 -5.27 15.23 -6.61
C LEU A 188 -5.88 15.69 -7.94
N VAL A 189 -5.49 16.85 -8.47
CA VAL A 189 -5.93 17.32 -9.79
C VAL A 189 -5.52 16.33 -10.89
N GLU A 190 -4.28 15.84 -10.85
CA GLU A 190 -3.81 14.82 -11.79
C GLU A 190 -4.58 13.50 -11.67
N PHE A 191 -4.84 13.04 -10.44
CA PHE A 191 -5.73 11.90 -10.20
C PHE A 191 -7.11 12.11 -10.83
N ALA A 192 -7.76 13.24 -10.53
CA ALA A 192 -9.11 13.55 -10.99
C ALA A 192 -9.24 13.67 -12.51
N LYS A 193 -8.14 13.98 -13.22
CA LYS A 193 -8.08 13.91 -14.68
C LYS A 193 -8.00 12.46 -15.16
N LYS A 194 -7.08 11.67 -14.60
CA LYS A 194 -6.79 10.29 -15.06
C LYS A 194 -7.89 9.29 -14.74
N ILE A 195 -8.55 9.42 -13.58
CA ILE A 195 -9.62 8.51 -13.14
C ILE A 195 -10.84 8.51 -14.07
N ARG A 196 -11.02 9.58 -14.86
CA ARG A 196 -12.10 9.69 -15.86
C ARG A 196 -12.04 8.63 -16.95
N ALA A 197 -10.88 8.03 -17.18
CA ALA A 197 -10.73 6.94 -18.14
C ALA A 197 -11.46 5.65 -17.72
N PHE A 198 -11.84 5.55 -16.44
CA PHE A 198 -12.51 4.38 -15.85
C PHE A 198 -13.88 4.75 -15.25
N SER A 199 -14.37 5.97 -15.51
CA SER A 199 -15.61 6.53 -14.97
C SER A 199 -16.76 6.45 -15.95
#